data_AF-A0A3P3ZNZ8-F1
#
_entry.id   AF-A0A3P3ZNZ8-F1
#
_cell.length_a   1.000
_cell.length_b   1.000
_cell.length_c   1.000
_cell.angle_alpha   90.00
_cell.angle_beta   90.00
_cell.angle_gamma   90.00
#
_symmetry.space_group_name_H-M   'P 1'
#
loop_
_entity.id
_entity.type
_entity.pdbx_description
1 polymer ?
#
loop_
_entity_poly.entity_id
_entity_poly.type
_entity_poly.pdbx_seq_one_letter_code
_entity_poly.pdbx_strand_id
1 'polypeptide(L)'
;MVSLVFALGCGISWGEGAAISGGLGGSIGAIASLAYAIRASLVKGKTAEELVRAQYAGERIKFMTTVILMVAVAKSYSSLHWLEFLLGYMATLTVYFTALLWEK
;
A
#
# COMPACT_ATOMS: atom_id res chain seq x y z
N MET A 1 -6.32 4.69 7.61
CA MET A 1 -6.24 4.94 9.07
C MET A 1 -4.89 4.52 9.64
N VAL A 2 -4.39 3.30 9.45
CA VAL A 2 -3.03 2.88 9.91
C VAL A 2 -1.89 3.70 9.30
N SER A 3 -1.95 4.03 8.00
CA SER A 3 -0.96 4.87 7.33
C SER A 3 -0.86 6.28 7.95
N LEU A 4 -1.98 6.79 8.47
CA LEU A 4 -2.07 8.09 9.14
C LEU A 4 -1.48 8.03 10.56
N VAL A 5 -1.73 6.94 11.29
CA VAL A 5 -1.16 6.71 12.63
C VAL A 5 0.36 6.50 12.56
N PHE A 6 0.85 5.77 11.56
CA PHE A 6 2.28 5.56 11.36
C PHE A 6 2.99 6.86 10.93
N ALA A 7 2.39 7.64 10.02
CA ALA A 7 2.90 8.95 9.64
C ALA A 7 2.95 9.92 10.84
N LEU A 8 1.93 9.90 11.71
CA LEU A 8 1.91 10.67 12.96
C LEU A 8 3.00 10.19 13.94
N GLY A 9 3.22 8.87 14.07
CA GLY A 9 4.28 8.30 14.91
C GLY A 9 5.69 8.67 14.44
N CYS A 10 5.95 8.61 13.13
CA CYS A 10 7.22 9.05 12.55
C CYS A 10 7.42 10.57 12.66
N GLY A 11 6.35 11.37 12.54
CA GLY A 11 6.43 12.83 12.68
C GLY A 11 6.77 13.30 14.08
N ILE A 12 6.34 12.58 15.12
CA ILE A 12 6.68 12.90 16.52
C ILE A 12 8.16 12.57 16.84
N SER A 13 8.80 11.67 16.09
CA SER A 13 10.14 11.13 16.41
C SER A 13 11.26 11.59 15.48
N TRP A 14 11.00 11.91 14.20
CA TRP A 14 12.02 12.21 13.19
C TRP A 14 11.83 13.54 12.41
N GLY A 15 10.78 14.32 12.70
CA GLY A 15 10.54 15.63 12.08
C GLY A 15 9.62 15.61 10.85
N GLU A 16 9.35 16.79 10.30
CA GLU A 16 8.30 17.02 9.28
C GLU A 16 8.54 16.27 7.95
N GLY A 17 9.78 16.26 7.45
CA GLY A 17 10.14 15.55 6.21
C GLY A 17 9.98 14.03 6.29
N ALA A 18 10.23 13.46 7.47
CA ALA A 18 10.03 12.05 7.77
C ALA A 18 8.53 11.68 7.82
N ALA A 19 7.70 12.55 8.43
CA ALA A 19 6.25 12.38 8.47
C ALA A 19 5.63 12.37 7.05
N ILE A 20 6.04 13.33 6.21
CA ILE A 20 5.56 13.46 4.83
C ILE A 20 5.98 12.23 4.02
N SER A 21 7.25 11.82 4.12
CA SER A 21 7.77 10.65 3.40
C SER A 21 7.06 9.37 3.83
N GLY A 22 6.85 9.14 5.14
CA GLY A 22 6.09 8.00 5.64
C GLY A 22 4.63 8.02 5.20
N GLY A 23 3.98 9.19 5.18
CA GLY A 23 2.62 9.36 4.65
C GLY A 23 2.51 9.03 3.17
N LEU A 24 3.48 9.46 2.36
CA LEU A 24 3.57 9.13 0.93
C LEU A 24 3.75 7.62 0.73
N GLY A 25 4.65 6.98 1.47
CA GLY A 25 4.83 5.54 1.40
C GLY A 25 3.57 4.76 1.76
N GLY A 26 2.90 5.15 2.84
CA GLY A 26 1.67 4.50 3.29
C GLY A 26 0.47 4.71 2.35
N SER A 27 0.35 5.90 1.75
CA SER A 27 -0.71 6.16 0.76
C SER A 27 -0.54 5.34 -0.51
N ILE A 28 0.70 5.08 -0.96
CA ILE A 28 0.96 4.14 -2.08
C ILE A 28 0.46 2.74 -1.74
N GLY A 29 0.78 2.23 -0.54
CA GLY A 29 0.31 0.93 -0.08
C GLY A 29 -1.22 0.82 -0.04
N ALA A 30 -1.89 1.90 0.37
CA ALA A 30 -3.35 1.96 0.43
C ALA A 30 -3.97 1.97 -0.97
N ILE A 31 -3.46 2.80 -1.89
CA ILE A 31 -3.95 2.89 -3.28
C ILE A 31 -3.75 1.56 -4.01
N ALA A 32 -2.57 0.94 -3.89
CA ALA A 32 -2.30 -0.35 -4.52
C ALA A 32 -3.22 -1.47 -4.00
N SER A 33 -3.49 -1.47 -2.69
CA SER A 33 -4.40 -2.44 -2.07
C SER A 33 -5.86 -2.20 -2.46
N LEU A 34 -6.28 -0.95 -2.63
CA LEU A 34 -7.60 -0.59 -3.12
C LEU A 34 -7.80 -1.02 -4.59
N ALA A 35 -6.80 -0.79 -5.44
CA ALA A 35 -6.82 -1.23 -6.84
C ALA A 35 -6.96 -2.75 -6.94
N TYR A 36 -6.25 -3.49 -6.09
CA TYR A 36 -6.40 -4.94 -5.96
C TYR A 36 -7.82 -5.33 -5.53
N ALA A 37 -8.36 -4.70 -4.47
CA ALA A 37 -9.68 -5.04 -3.94
C ALA A 37 -10.80 -4.79 -4.96
N ILE A 38 -10.72 -3.69 -5.72
CA ILE A 38 -11.64 -3.40 -6.83
C ILE A 38 -11.54 -4.48 -7.90
N ARG A 39 -10.33 -4.92 -8.28
CA ARG A 39 -10.17 -5.98 -9.28
C ARG A 39 -10.70 -7.33 -8.80
N ALA A 40 -10.48 -7.64 -7.52
CA ALA A 40 -10.91 -8.90 -6.91
C ALA A 40 -12.43 -8.99 -6.76
N SER A 41 -13.11 -7.86 -6.46
CA SER A 41 -14.57 -7.83 -6.31
C SER A 41 -15.33 -8.14 -7.61
N LEU A 42 -14.71 -7.90 -8.76
CA LEU A 42 -15.28 -8.15 -10.10
C LEU A 42 -15.27 -9.63 -10.54
N VAL A 43 -14.76 -10.55 -9.71
CA VAL A 43 -14.52 -11.96 -10.08
C VAL A 43 -15.43 -12.95 -9.35
N LYS A 44 -16.43 -12.46 -8.62
CA LYS A 44 -17.37 -13.32 -7.90
C LYS A 44 -18.13 -14.26 -8.85
N GLY A 45 -18.24 -15.55 -8.50
CA GLY A 45 -19.02 -16.55 -9.24
C GLY A 45 -18.26 -17.29 -10.36
N LYS A 46 -16.93 -17.17 -10.42
CA LYS A 46 -16.08 -17.84 -11.42
C LYS A 46 -15.60 -19.22 -10.97
N THR A 47 -15.17 -20.05 -11.92
CA THR A 47 -14.58 -21.37 -11.65
C THR A 47 -13.26 -21.25 -10.87
N ALA A 48 -12.82 -22.33 -10.21
CA ALA A 48 -11.59 -22.33 -9.41
C ALA A 48 -10.34 -21.92 -10.23
N GLU A 49 -10.25 -22.35 -11.49
CA GLU A 49 -9.15 -21.98 -12.38
C GLU A 49 -9.16 -20.48 -12.73
N GLU A 50 -10.34 -19.93 -12.98
CA GLU A 50 -10.51 -18.50 -13.28
C GLU A 50 -10.23 -17.62 -12.05
N LEU A 51 -10.55 -18.09 -10.85
CA LEU A 51 -10.22 -17.42 -9.58
C LEU A 51 -8.71 -17.31 -9.40
N VAL A 52 -7.95 -18.40 -9.65
CA VAL A 52 -6.48 -18.38 -9.56
C VAL A 52 -5.88 -17.44 -10.59
N ARG A 53 -6.34 -17.49 -11.85
CA ARG A 53 -5.86 -16.55 -12.89
C ARG A 53 -6.16 -15.09 -12.54
N ALA A 54 -7.32 -14.84 -11.95
CA ALA A 54 -7.69 -13.51 -11.49
C ALA A 54 -6.89 -13.03 -10.28
N GLN A 55 -6.52 -13.93 -9.36
CA GLN A 55 -5.62 -13.63 -8.25
C GLN A 55 -4.27 -13.12 -8.77
N TYR A 56 -3.64 -13.86 -9.68
CA TYR A 56 -2.39 -13.43 -10.31
C TYR A 56 -2.53 -12.12 -11.06
N ALA A 57 -3.65 -11.91 -11.77
CA ALA A 57 -3.91 -10.64 -12.44
C ALA A 57 -4.07 -9.48 -11.44
N GLY A 58 -4.73 -9.71 -10.31
CA GLY A 58 -4.86 -8.75 -9.22
C GLY A 58 -3.50 -8.39 -8.60
N GLU A 59 -2.67 -9.39 -8.29
CA GLU A 59 -1.33 -9.16 -7.75
C GLU A 59 -0.44 -8.39 -8.73
N ARG A 60 -0.53 -8.68 -10.02
CA ARG A 60 0.16 -7.90 -11.06
C ARG A 60 -0.27 -6.44 -11.07
N ILE A 61 -1.56 -6.16 -10.94
CA ILE A 61 -2.09 -4.78 -10.86
C ILE A 61 -1.59 -4.09 -9.60
N LYS A 62 -1.60 -4.76 -8.44
CA LYS A 62 -1.08 -4.23 -7.18
C LYS A 62 0.40 -3.87 -7.31
N PHE A 63 1.19 -4.77 -7.89
CA PHE A 63 2.62 -4.58 -8.08
C PHE A 63 2.91 -3.41 -9.04
N MET A 64 2.27 -3.39 -10.21
CA MET A 64 2.43 -2.30 -11.18
C MET A 64 2.01 -0.95 -10.62
N THR A 65 0.88 -0.89 -9.92
CA THR A 65 0.41 0.33 -9.25
C THR A 65 1.43 0.84 -8.23
N THR A 66 2.00 -0.07 -7.45
CA THR A 66 3.05 0.28 -6.46
C THR A 66 4.28 0.88 -7.14
N VAL A 67 4.81 0.19 -8.17
CA VAL A 67 6.01 0.64 -8.89
C VAL A 67 5.79 2.00 -9.55
N ILE A 68 4.67 2.19 -10.25
CA ILE A 68 4.33 3.45 -10.93
C ILE A 68 4.28 4.61 -9.93
N LEU A 69 3.59 4.41 -8.80
CA LEU A 69 3.46 5.45 -7.79
C LEU A 69 4.77 5.73 -7.06
N MET A 70 5.57 4.70 -6.75
CA MET A 70 6.89 4.89 -6.14
C MET A 70 7.81 5.70 -7.06
N VAL A 71 7.85 5.36 -8.35
CA VAL A 71 8.64 6.12 -9.34
C VAL A 71 8.12 7.54 -9.47
N ALA A 72 6.80 7.75 -9.47
CA ALA A 72 6.21 9.09 -9.55
C ALA A 72 6.60 9.96 -8.35
N VAL A 73 6.54 9.42 -7.12
CA VAL A 73 6.94 10.13 -5.90
C VAL A 73 8.44 10.40 -5.88
N ALA A 74 9.27 9.41 -6.21
CA ALA A 74 10.72 9.55 -6.26
C ALA A 74 11.18 10.63 -7.24
N LYS A 75 10.47 10.78 -8.38
CA LYS A 75 10.75 11.84 -9.36
C LYS A 75 10.26 13.23 -8.93
N SER A 76 9.17 13.28 -8.15
CA SER A 76 8.51 14.55 -7.81
C SER A 76 9.00 15.14 -6.49
N TYR A 77 9.59 14.33 -5.61
CA TYR A 77 10.01 14.75 -4.28
C TYR A 77 11.50 14.45 -4.05
N SER A 78 12.36 15.46 -4.25
CA SER A 78 13.83 15.31 -4.15
C SER A 78 14.33 15.11 -2.72
N SER A 79 13.58 15.59 -1.72
CA SER A 79 13.90 15.48 -0.30
C SER A 79 13.24 14.25 0.33
N LEU A 80 13.12 13.15 -0.41
CA LEU A 80 12.45 11.95 0.06
C LEU A 80 13.32 11.21 1.09
N HIS A 81 12.75 11.02 2.29
CA HIS A 81 13.34 10.19 3.32
C HIS A 81 12.97 8.73 3.05
N TRP A 82 13.86 8.01 2.36
CA TRP A 82 13.60 6.67 1.84
C TRP A 82 13.26 5.62 2.90
N LEU A 83 13.89 5.71 4.08
CA LEU A 83 13.66 4.76 5.17
C LEU A 83 12.22 4.86 5.67
N GLU A 84 11.78 6.07 5.99
CA GLU A 84 10.45 6.37 6.52
C GLU A 84 9.38 6.15 5.45
N PHE A 85 9.68 6.46 4.19
CA PHE A 85 8.84 6.12 3.05
C PHE A 85 8.59 4.61 2.94
N LEU A 86 9.64 3.78 3.00
CA LEU A 86 9.48 2.33 2.99
C LEU A 86 8.75 1.81 4.23
N LEU A 87 9.04 2.36 5.41
CA LEU A 87 8.36 1.97 6.65
C LEU A 87 6.86 2.29 6.60
N GLY A 88 6.48 3.46 6.09
CA GLY A 88 5.07 3.82 5.89
C GLY A 88 4.35 2.88 4.91
N TYR A 89 5.03 2.47 3.84
CA TYR A 89 4.53 1.46 2.91
C TYR A 89 4.34 0.10 3.61
N MET A 90 5.36 -0.38 4.32
CA MET A 90 5.33 -1.66 5.05
C MET A 90 4.25 -1.69 6.13
N ALA A 91 4.06 -0.59 6.86
CA ALA A 91 2.99 -0.44 7.85
C ALA A 91 1.59 -0.55 7.23
N THR A 92 1.44 -0.24 5.95
CA THR A 92 0.16 -0.41 5.25
C THR A 92 -0.05 -1.86 4.80
N LEU A 93 1.02 -2.62 4.54
CA LEU A 93 0.92 -4.04 4.21
C LEU A 93 0.49 -4.90 5.41
N THR A 94 0.86 -4.51 6.64
CA THR A 94 0.48 -5.24 7.85
C THR A 94 -1.03 -5.16 8.16
N VAL A 95 -1.74 -4.18 7.58
CA VAL A 95 -3.20 -4.03 7.71
C VAL A 95 -3.96 -5.25 7.20
N TYR A 96 -3.45 -5.92 6.18
CA TYR A 96 -4.08 -7.13 5.66
C TYR A 96 -4.12 -8.24 6.71
N PHE A 97 -3.05 -8.42 7.48
CA PHE A 97 -2.99 -9.45 8.52
C PHE A 97 -3.93 -9.14 9.69
N THR A 98 -4.05 -7.88 10.08
CA THR A 98 -5.02 -7.49 11.12
C THR A 98 -6.46 -7.63 10.65
N ALA A 99 -6.76 -7.34 9.39
CA ALA A 99 -8.08 -7.60 8.82
C ALA A 99 -8.39 -9.11 8.79
N LEU A 100 -7.44 -9.94 8.35
CA LEU A 100 -7.61 -11.39 8.26
C LEU A 100 -7.79 -12.04 9.64
N LEU A 101 -7.08 -11.58 10.66
CA LEU A 101 -7.23 -12.07 12.04
C LEU A 101 -8.56 -11.66 12.70
N TRP A 102 -9.25 -10.66 12.15
CA TRP A 102 -10.54 -10.18 12.65
C TRP A 102 -11.74 -10.75 11.90
N GLU A 103 -11.52 -11.34 10.72
CA GLU A 103 -12.55 -12.04 9.95
C GLU A 103 -12.75 -13.43 10.57
N LYS A 104 -13.71 -13.51 11.50
CA LYS A 104 -14.17 -14.76 12.15
C LYS A 104 -15.23 -15.47 11.31
#